data_AF-A0AAX4H9Y0-F1
#
_entry.id   AF-A0AAX4H9Y0-F1
#
_cell.length_a   1.000
_cell.length_b   1.000
_cell.length_c   1.000
_cell.angle_alpha   90.00
_cell.angle_beta   90.00
_cell.angle_gamma   90.00
#
_symmetry.space_group_name_H-M   'P 1'
#
loop_
_entity.id
_entity.type
_entity.pdbx_description
1 polymer ?
#
loop_
_entity_poly.entity_id
_entity_poly.type
_entity_poly.pdbx_seq_one_letter_code
_entity_poly.pdbx_strand_id
1 'polypeptide(L)'
;MSTLQPLNINQLQPFPLLKELSALPSHLLNQFAALYELTKGYVVSLDTYGSHQQDIVNRINENVDLLNRILELISDYNACSQQISRLAQRLELLYRQFLELETAQYQLLSSNYNTNVLKSKFERFARGSDATSSSMAKSYATTGAERDLLQFLREFKDSRKEYHMQREKLNRWEEERVSGLF
;
A
#
# COMPACT_ATOMS: atom_id res chain seq x y z
N MET A 1 25.68 -26.30 6.93
CA MET A 1 24.93 -27.52 7.23
C MET A 1 25.90 -28.56 7.73
N SER A 2 25.97 -28.75 9.05
CA SER A 2 26.84 -29.75 9.66
C SER A 2 26.19 -31.11 9.46
N THR A 3 26.79 -31.94 8.60
CA THR A 3 26.38 -33.31 8.39
C THR A 3 26.55 -34.08 9.70
N LEU A 4 25.46 -34.65 10.21
CA LEU A 4 25.49 -35.54 11.38
C LEU A 4 26.33 -36.78 11.01
N GLN A 5 27.60 -36.77 11.39
CA GLN A 5 28.46 -37.94 11.21
C GLN A 5 28.02 -39.04 12.18
N PRO A 6 27.89 -40.30 11.72
CA PRO A 6 27.58 -41.41 12.59
C PRO A 6 28.68 -41.60 13.64
N LEU A 7 28.27 -41.82 14.90
CA LEU A 7 29.18 -42.08 16.02
C LEU A 7 30.05 -43.30 15.70
N ASN A 8 31.35 -43.08 15.63
CA ASN A 8 32.32 -44.15 15.45
C ASN A 8 32.73 -44.69 16.82
N ILE A 9 32.98 -46.00 16.97
CA ILE A 9 33.31 -46.63 18.27
C ILE A 9 34.51 -45.94 18.95
N ASN A 10 35.46 -45.43 18.16
CA ASN A 10 36.64 -44.70 18.65
C ASN A 10 36.32 -43.33 19.27
N GLN A 11 35.11 -42.81 19.07
CA GLN A 11 34.62 -41.55 19.64
C GLN A 11 33.83 -41.78 20.94
N LEU A 12 33.48 -43.04 21.24
CA LEU A 12 32.80 -43.40 22.47
C LEU A 12 33.84 -43.48 23.60
N GLN A 13 33.69 -42.62 24.60
CA GLN A 13 34.48 -42.75 25.82
C GLN A 13 33.84 -43.81 26.73
N PRO A 14 34.61 -44.81 27.20
CA PRO A 14 34.09 -45.79 28.12
C PRO A 14 33.72 -45.12 29.44
N PHE A 15 32.59 -45.53 30.01
CA PHE A 15 32.22 -45.06 31.35
C PHE A 15 33.28 -45.48 32.37
N PRO A 16 33.67 -44.60 33.30
CA PRO A 16 34.63 -44.95 34.34
C PRO A 16 34.01 -46.03 35.23
N LEU A 17 34.64 -47.21 35.25
CA LEU A 17 34.25 -48.30 36.13
C LEU A 17 34.66 -47.99 37.57
N LEU A 18 33.81 -48.34 38.53
CA LEU A 18 34.14 -48.22 39.95
C LEU A 18 35.33 -49.14 40.26
N LYS A 19 36.24 -48.65 41.09
CA LYS A 19 37.45 -49.41 41.47
C LYS A 19 37.09 -50.72 42.18
N GLU A 20 35.92 -50.80 42.81
CA GLU A 20 35.42 -52.02 43.46
C GLU A 20 35.24 -53.20 42.50
N LEU A 21 34.91 -52.95 41.22
CA LEU A 21 34.82 -54.01 40.22
C LEU A 21 36.17 -54.68 39.96
N SER A 22 37.27 -53.94 40.06
CA SER A 22 38.62 -54.49 39.88
C SER A 22 39.07 -55.38 41.05
N ALA A 23 38.36 -55.36 42.18
CA ALA A 23 38.64 -56.20 43.34
C ALA A 23 37.97 -57.58 43.27
N LEU A 24 37.07 -57.81 42.30
CA LEU A 24 36.37 -59.08 42.14
C LEU A 24 37.25 -60.14 41.46
N PRO A 25 37.16 -61.42 41.89
CA PRO A 25 37.76 -62.54 41.19
C PRO A 25 37.33 -62.61 39.71
N SER A 26 38.27 -62.98 38.83
CA SER A 26 38.09 -62.99 37.38
C SER A 26 36.89 -63.84 36.89
N HIS A 27 36.56 -64.94 37.56
CA HIS A 27 35.42 -65.77 37.22
C HIS A 27 34.07 -65.08 37.47
N LEU A 28 33.96 -64.25 38.52
CA LEU A 28 32.75 -63.47 38.83
C LEU A 28 32.61 -62.27 37.89
N LEU A 29 33.73 -61.63 37.52
CA LEU A 29 33.74 -60.59 36.49
C LEU A 29 33.26 -61.11 35.13
N ASN A 30 33.69 -62.31 34.74
CA ASN A 30 33.24 -62.93 33.50
C ASN A 30 31.75 -63.27 33.53
N GLN A 31 31.22 -63.75 34.68
CA GLN A 31 29.79 -63.99 34.85
C GLN A 31 28.96 -62.69 34.83
N PHE A 32 29.46 -61.64 35.50
CA PHE A 32 28.86 -60.31 35.48
C PHE A 32 28.80 -59.74 34.06
N ALA A 33 29.90 -59.84 33.30
CA ALA A 33 29.99 -59.37 31.92
C ALA A 33 29.11 -60.19 30.97
N ALA A 34 28.91 -61.48 31.23
CA ALA A 34 28.06 -62.36 30.43
C ALA A 34 26.55 -62.10 30.63
N LEU A 35 26.15 -61.52 31.77
CA LEU A 35 24.75 -61.23 32.10
C LEU A 35 24.38 -59.81 31.68
N TYR A 36 23.71 -59.69 30.53
CA TYR A 36 23.29 -58.42 29.95
C TYR A 36 22.47 -57.53 30.92
N GLU A 37 21.46 -58.08 31.59
CA GLU A 37 20.61 -57.28 32.48
C GLU A 37 21.40 -56.72 33.68
N LEU A 38 22.42 -57.43 34.13
CA LEU A 38 23.25 -57.05 35.26
C LEU A 38 24.24 -55.95 34.87
N THR A 39 24.88 -56.07 33.71
CA THR A 39 25.72 -55.00 33.13
C THR A 39 24.91 -53.76 32.80
N LYS A 40 23.72 -53.91 32.21
CA LYS A 40 22.79 -52.81 31.94
C LYS A 40 22.36 -52.11 33.21
N GLY A 41 21.91 -52.84 34.23
CA GLY A 41 21.50 -52.28 35.52
C GLY A 41 22.64 -51.51 36.19
N TYR A 42 23.85 -52.06 36.16
CA TYR A 42 25.05 -51.39 36.65
C TYR A 42 25.34 -50.09 35.90
N VAL A 43 25.33 -50.10 34.56
CA VAL A 43 25.57 -48.88 33.76
C VAL A 43 24.53 -47.80 34.04
N VAL A 44 23.25 -48.18 34.15
CA VAL A 44 22.17 -47.23 34.50
C VAL A 44 22.33 -46.65 35.90
N SER A 45 22.91 -47.41 36.83
CA SER A 45 23.18 -46.94 38.19
C SER A 45 24.36 -45.99 38.33
N LEU A 46 25.18 -45.80 37.27
CA LEU A 46 26.30 -44.88 37.31
C LEU A 46 25.84 -43.42 37.28
N ASP A 47 26.37 -42.59 38.17
CA ASP A 47 26.12 -41.14 38.21
C ASP A 47 26.47 -40.45 36.88
N THR A 48 27.50 -40.96 36.20
CA THR A 48 27.94 -40.47 34.88
C THR A 48 26.89 -40.73 33.80
N TYR A 49 26.19 -41.86 33.85
CA TYR A 49 25.08 -42.16 32.94
C TYR A 49 23.90 -41.22 33.21
N GLY A 50 23.52 -41.04 34.48
CA GLY A 50 22.45 -40.14 34.88
C GLY A 50 22.72 -38.69 34.47
N SER A 51 23.96 -38.22 34.63
CA SER A 51 24.39 -36.88 34.20
C SER A 51 24.28 -36.70 32.69
N HIS A 52 24.78 -37.67 31.89
CA HIS A 52 24.64 -37.62 30.43
C HIS A 52 23.19 -37.68 29.95
N GLN A 53 22.36 -38.49 30.61
CA GLN A 53 20.93 -38.54 30.31
C GLN A 53 20.29 -37.17 30.56
N GLN A 54 20.62 -36.52 31.68
CA GLN A 54 20.09 -35.20 32.02
C GLN A 54 20.57 -34.14 31.03
N ASP A 55 21.84 -34.18 30.61
CA ASP A 55 22.39 -33.26 29.60
C ASP A 55 21.66 -33.39 28.25
N ILE A 56 21.37 -34.62 27.83
CA ILE A 56 20.61 -34.88 26.59
C ILE A 56 19.20 -34.30 26.72
N VAL A 57 18.51 -34.55 27.83
CA VAL A 57 17.17 -34.00 28.09
C VAL A 57 17.18 -32.48 28.06
N ASN A 58 18.17 -31.85 28.71
CA ASN A 58 18.31 -30.39 28.72
C ASN A 58 18.50 -29.84 27.30
N ARG A 59 19.37 -30.44 26.49
CA ARG A 59 19.58 -30.05 25.08
C ARG A 59 18.33 -30.23 24.23
N ILE A 60 17.56 -31.29 24.47
CA ILE A 60 16.28 -31.50 23.78
C ILE A 60 15.31 -30.37 24.15
N ASN A 61 15.21 -30.01 25.43
CA ASN A 61 14.34 -28.92 25.88
C ASN A 61 14.75 -27.57 25.28
N GLU A 62 16.05 -27.27 25.24
CA GLU A 62 16.57 -26.05 24.58
C GLU A 62 16.19 -26.01 23.08
N ASN A 63 16.28 -27.15 22.38
CA ASN A 63 15.87 -27.24 20.98
C ASN A 63 14.36 -27.07 20.81
N VAL A 64 13.55 -27.59 21.73
CA VAL A 64 12.09 -27.39 21.71
C VAL A 64 11.75 -25.91 21.91
N ASP A 65 12.39 -25.24 22.85
CA ASP A 65 12.20 -23.80 23.08
C ASP A 65 12.60 -22.97 21.86
N LEU A 66 13.71 -23.33 21.20
CA LEU A 66 14.16 -22.70 19.97
C LEU A 66 13.12 -22.89 18.85
N LEU A 67 12.60 -24.10 18.68
CA LEU A 67 11.56 -24.38 17.69
C LEU A 67 10.27 -23.59 17.95
N ASN A 68 9.86 -23.48 19.21
CA ASN A 68 8.68 -22.68 19.58
C ASN A 68 8.88 -21.20 19.23
N ARG A 69 10.06 -20.62 19.49
CA ARG A 69 10.38 -19.25 19.09
C ARG A 69 10.39 -19.06 17.58
N ILE A 70 10.88 -20.04 16.82
CA ILE A 70 10.82 -20.00 15.36
C ILE A 70 9.37 -20.01 14.87
N LEU A 71 8.50 -20.81 15.48
CA LEU A 71 7.07 -20.85 15.12
C LEU A 71 6.38 -19.52 15.39
N GLU A 72 6.67 -18.87 16.53
CA GLU A 72 6.17 -17.52 16.84
C GLU A 72 6.62 -16.50 15.79
N LEU A 73 7.92 -16.49 15.45
CA LEU A 73 8.47 -15.64 14.41
C LEU A 73 7.76 -15.85 13.06
N ILE A 74 7.54 -17.10 12.64
CA ILE A 74 6.84 -17.41 11.39
C ILE A 74 5.40 -16.85 11.42
N SER A 75 4.71 -16.98 12.57
CA SER A 75 3.37 -16.43 12.76
C SER A 75 3.36 -14.91 12.60
N ASP A 76 4.29 -14.22 13.25
CA ASP A 76 4.42 -12.75 13.18
C ASP A 76 4.74 -12.28 11.75
N TYR A 77 5.64 -12.96 11.06
CA TYR A 77 5.96 -12.68 9.66
C TYR A 77 4.74 -12.85 8.75
N ASN A 78 3.92 -13.89 8.96
CA ASN A 78 2.71 -14.11 8.20
C ASN A 78 1.68 -13.00 8.47
N ALA A 79 1.48 -12.61 9.73
CA ALA A 79 0.59 -11.52 10.10
C ALA A 79 1.02 -10.19 9.45
N CYS A 80 2.33 -9.88 9.49
CA CYS A 80 2.89 -8.70 8.84
C CYS A 80 2.72 -8.74 7.31
N SER A 81 2.97 -9.90 6.69
CA SER A 81 2.77 -10.09 5.24
C SER A 81 1.32 -9.84 4.84
N GLN A 82 0.35 -10.37 5.58
CA GLN A 82 -1.07 -10.11 5.32
C GLN A 82 -1.43 -8.62 5.47
N GLN A 83 -0.86 -7.94 6.45
CA GLN A 83 -1.06 -6.50 6.63
C GLN A 83 -0.51 -5.70 5.44
N ILE A 84 0.70 -6.03 4.97
CA ILE A 84 1.31 -5.42 3.79
C ILE A 84 0.41 -5.65 2.56
N SER A 85 -0.08 -6.87 2.34
CA SER A 85 -0.96 -7.17 1.20
C SER A 85 -2.26 -6.35 1.25
N ARG A 86 -2.88 -6.20 2.43
CA ARG A 86 -4.08 -5.35 2.59
C ARG A 86 -3.80 -3.88 2.30
N LEU A 87 -2.66 -3.37 2.76
CA LEU A 87 -2.25 -1.98 2.49
C LEU A 87 -1.98 -1.75 1.00
N ALA A 88 -1.32 -2.70 0.32
CA ALA A 88 -1.07 -2.63 -1.11
C ALA A 88 -2.38 -2.57 -1.93
N GLN A 89 -3.35 -3.44 -1.60
CA GLN A 89 -4.67 -3.41 -2.24
C GLN A 89 -5.40 -2.08 -2.04
N ARG A 90 -5.32 -1.52 -0.82
CA ARG A 90 -5.91 -0.21 -0.52
C ARG A 90 -5.23 0.91 -1.32
N LEU A 91 -3.91 0.86 -1.46
CA LEU A 91 -3.15 1.83 -2.24
C LEU A 91 -3.53 1.79 -3.72
N GLU A 92 -3.69 0.59 -4.30
CA GLU A 92 -4.13 0.44 -5.68
C GLU A 92 -5.53 1.03 -5.92
N LEU A 93 -6.46 0.81 -4.98
CA LEU A 93 -7.80 1.36 -5.05
C LEU A 93 -7.79 2.89 -4.98
N LEU A 94 -7.00 3.47 -4.06
CA LEU A 94 -6.82 4.92 -3.95
C LEU A 94 -6.18 5.50 -5.20
N TYR A 95 -5.20 4.82 -5.79
CA TYR A 95 -4.55 5.26 -7.01
C TYR A 95 -5.51 5.29 -8.19
N ARG A 96 -6.39 4.27 -8.32
CA ARG A 96 -7.45 4.27 -9.34
C ARG A 96 -8.40 5.45 -9.17
N GLN A 97 -8.85 5.70 -7.94
CA GLN A 97 -9.70 6.86 -7.63
C GLN A 97 -9.01 8.19 -7.95
N PHE A 98 -7.72 8.30 -7.66
CA PHE A 98 -6.93 9.47 -8.01
C PHE A 98 -6.92 9.71 -9.52
N LEU A 99 -6.65 8.67 -10.32
CA LEU A 99 -6.64 8.78 -11.79
C LEU A 99 -8.02 9.16 -12.34
N GLU A 100 -9.09 8.61 -11.78
CA GLU A 100 -10.47 8.97 -12.16
C GLU A 100 -10.75 10.46 -11.89
N LEU A 101 -10.37 10.95 -10.70
CA LEU A 101 -10.54 12.35 -10.33
C LEU A 101 -9.66 13.28 -11.18
N GLU A 102 -8.42 12.90 -11.43
CA GLU A 102 -7.49 13.64 -12.28
C GLU A 102 -8.05 13.73 -13.71
N THR A 103 -8.55 12.61 -14.26
CA THR A 103 -9.17 12.58 -15.58
C THR A 103 -10.41 13.47 -15.62
N ALA A 104 -11.28 13.40 -14.61
CA ALA A 104 -12.46 14.24 -14.50
C ALA A 104 -12.08 15.73 -14.42
N GLN A 105 -11.04 16.07 -13.66
CA GLN A 105 -10.52 17.43 -13.57
C GLN A 105 -10.03 17.92 -14.93
N TYR A 106 -9.24 17.13 -15.66
CA TYR A 106 -8.77 17.49 -17.00
C TYR A 106 -9.93 17.65 -17.99
N GLN A 107 -10.96 16.79 -17.90
CA GLN A 107 -12.16 16.92 -18.72
C GLN A 107 -12.93 18.21 -18.41
N LEU A 108 -13.08 18.57 -17.13
CA LEU A 108 -13.75 19.81 -16.73
C LEU A 108 -12.98 21.06 -17.17
N LEU A 109 -11.65 21.05 -16.99
CA LEU A 109 -10.78 22.15 -17.42
C LEU A 109 -10.80 22.31 -18.94
N SER A 110 -10.65 21.21 -19.69
CA SER A 110 -10.66 21.26 -21.16
C SER A 110 -12.02 21.64 -21.73
N SER A 111 -13.12 21.16 -21.16
CA SER A 111 -14.48 21.43 -21.64
C SER A 111 -15.04 22.79 -21.24
N ASN A 112 -14.56 23.40 -20.14
CA ASN A 112 -15.14 24.65 -19.64
C ASN A 112 -14.17 25.82 -19.59
N TYR A 113 -12.89 25.56 -19.33
CA TYR A 113 -11.89 26.58 -19.02
C TYR A 113 -10.76 26.66 -20.05
N ASN A 114 -10.82 25.86 -21.12
CA ASN A 114 -9.93 26.02 -22.26
C ASN A 114 -10.17 27.39 -22.91
N THR A 115 -9.10 28.13 -23.17
CA THR A 115 -9.11 29.46 -23.79
C THR A 115 -9.97 29.51 -25.06
N ASN A 116 -9.91 28.49 -25.91
CA ASN A 116 -10.70 28.42 -27.14
C ASN A 116 -12.19 28.25 -26.87
N VAL A 117 -12.55 27.43 -25.87
CA VAL A 117 -13.94 27.24 -25.46
C VAL A 117 -14.49 28.52 -24.83
N LEU A 118 -13.72 29.15 -23.94
CA LEU A 118 -14.10 30.42 -23.31
C LEU A 118 -14.25 31.52 -24.34
N LYS A 119 -13.32 31.65 -25.28
CA LYS A 119 -13.39 32.59 -26.40
C LYS A 119 -14.63 32.33 -27.25
N SER A 120 -14.91 31.09 -27.62
CA SER A 120 -16.11 30.72 -28.39
C SER A 120 -17.42 31.04 -27.63
N LYS A 121 -17.48 30.76 -26.32
CA LYS A 121 -18.62 31.15 -25.48
C LYS A 121 -18.79 32.67 -25.44
N PHE A 122 -17.68 33.41 -25.32
CA PHE A 122 -17.69 34.87 -25.27
C PHE A 122 -18.10 35.50 -26.61
N GLU A 123 -17.61 34.96 -27.73
CA GLU A 123 -18.08 35.32 -29.07
C GLU A 123 -19.58 35.12 -29.23
N ARG A 124 -20.11 33.99 -28.74
CA ARG A 124 -21.54 33.71 -28.79
C ARG A 124 -22.34 34.72 -27.98
N PHE A 125 -21.85 35.14 -26.82
CA PHE A 125 -22.49 36.21 -26.04
C PHE A 125 -22.48 37.55 -26.78
N ALA A 126 -21.35 37.94 -27.38
CA ALA A 126 -21.25 39.17 -28.17
C ALA A 126 -22.22 39.16 -29.37
N ARG A 127 -22.29 38.04 -30.11
CA ARG A 127 -23.26 37.87 -31.22
C ARG A 127 -24.70 37.90 -30.73
N GLY A 128 -24.99 37.29 -29.58
CA GLY A 128 -26.30 37.35 -28.93
C GLY A 128 -26.70 38.78 -28.56
N SER A 129 -25.79 39.55 -27.96
CA SER A 129 -26.04 40.96 -27.63
C SER A 129 -26.32 41.81 -28.86
N ASP A 130 -25.61 41.57 -29.97
CA ASP A 130 -25.84 42.27 -31.24
C ASP A 130 -27.22 41.94 -31.82
N ALA A 131 -27.58 40.66 -31.82
CA ALA A 131 -28.88 40.17 -32.27
C ALA A 131 -30.03 40.75 -31.43
N THR A 132 -29.87 40.81 -30.10
CA THR A 132 -30.84 41.45 -29.20
C THR A 132 -31.02 42.92 -29.54
N SER A 133 -29.92 43.69 -29.67
CA SER A 133 -30.01 45.11 -30.01
C SER A 133 -30.67 45.34 -31.38
N SER A 134 -30.33 44.51 -32.37
CA SER A 134 -30.91 44.56 -33.71
C SER A 134 -32.40 44.19 -33.71
N SER A 135 -32.79 43.20 -32.90
CA SER A 135 -34.18 42.79 -32.73
C SER A 135 -35.00 43.87 -32.03
N MET A 136 -34.44 44.55 -31.02
CA MET A 136 -35.08 45.70 -30.36
C MET A 136 -35.37 46.82 -31.37
N ALA A 137 -34.40 47.19 -32.20
CA ALA A 137 -34.57 48.22 -33.23
C ALA A 137 -35.63 47.83 -34.28
N LYS A 138 -35.61 46.58 -34.76
CA LYS A 138 -36.62 46.07 -35.70
C LYS A 138 -38.01 46.04 -35.09
N SER A 139 -38.14 45.59 -33.84
CA SER A 139 -39.42 45.49 -33.13
C SER A 139 -40.05 46.87 -32.87
N TYR A 140 -39.22 47.86 -32.56
CA TYR A 140 -39.66 49.25 -32.44
C TYR A 140 -40.06 49.83 -33.80
N ALA A 141 -39.33 49.54 -34.87
CA ALA A 141 -39.68 50.00 -36.22
C ALA A 141 -41.02 49.45 -36.72
N THR A 142 -41.39 48.22 -36.33
CA THR A 142 -42.67 47.59 -36.74
C THR A 142 -43.84 47.93 -35.83
N THR A 143 -43.60 48.20 -34.54
CA THR A 143 -44.66 48.21 -33.50
C THR A 143 -44.61 49.45 -32.60
N GLY A 144 -43.63 50.34 -32.81
CA GLY A 144 -43.22 51.38 -31.85
C GLY A 144 -44.11 52.63 -31.79
N ALA A 145 -45.26 52.64 -32.48
CA ALA A 145 -46.18 53.79 -32.43
C ALA A 145 -46.82 53.98 -31.03
N GLU A 146 -46.89 52.93 -30.20
CA GLU A 146 -47.52 52.95 -28.86
C GLU A 146 -46.52 52.83 -27.69
N ARG A 147 -45.21 52.68 -27.96
CA ARG A 147 -44.19 52.53 -26.90
C ARG A 147 -43.54 53.86 -26.54
N ASP A 148 -43.21 54.05 -25.26
CA ASP A 148 -42.43 55.19 -24.80
C ASP A 148 -41.03 55.20 -25.47
N LEU A 149 -40.84 56.16 -26.38
CA LEU A 149 -39.59 56.38 -27.10
C LEU A 149 -38.42 56.58 -26.14
N LEU A 150 -38.61 57.27 -25.01
CA LEU A 150 -37.54 57.56 -24.05
C LEU A 150 -37.10 56.30 -23.28
N GLN A 151 -38.02 55.36 -23.07
CA GLN A 151 -37.69 54.06 -22.50
C GLN A 151 -36.94 53.20 -23.52
N PHE A 152 -37.44 53.11 -24.76
CA PHE A 152 -36.78 52.37 -25.83
C PHE A 152 -35.34 52.86 -26.08
N LEU A 153 -35.13 54.18 -26.16
CA LEU A 153 -33.79 54.75 -26.40
C LEU A 153 -32.81 54.42 -25.27
N ARG A 154 -33.27 54.35 -24.02
CA ARG A 154 -32.43 53.94 -22.88
C ARG A 154 -32.04 52.47 -22.99
N GLU A 155 -33.02 51.58 -23.16
CA GLU A 155 -32.78 50.13 -23.27
C GLU A 155 -31.89 49.78 -24.47
N PHE A 156 -32.11 50.44 -25.61
CA PHE A 156 -31.30 50.24 -26.81
C PHE A 156 -29.86 50.74 -26.61
N LYS A 157 -29.68 51.92 -26.00
CA LYS A 157 -28.35 52.47 -25.69
C LYS A 157 -27.57 51.55 -24.75
N ASP A 158 -28.22 51.04 -23.71
CA ASP A 158 -27.58 50.13 -22.75
C ASP A 158 -27.21 48.80 -23.40
N SER A 159 -28.09 48.25 -24.23
CA SER A 159 -27.82 47.03 -25.01
C SER A 159 -26.64 47.21 -25.99
N ARG A 160 -26.56 48.36 -26.68
CA ARG A 160 -25.42 48.66 -27.57
C ARG A 160 -24.12 48.87 -26.81
N LYS A 161 -24.17 49.53 -25.65
CA LYS A 161 -23.01 49.71 -24.77
C LYS A 161 -22.45 48.37 -24.33
N GLU A 162 -23.32 47.43 -23.93
CA GLU A 162 -22.93 46.08 -23.55
C GLU A 162 -22.28 45.32 -24.72
N TYR A 163 -22.90 45.35 -25.91
CA TYR A 163 -22.33 44.74 -27.12
C TYR A 163 -20.93 45.27 -27.43
N HIS A 164 -20.75 46.60 -27.46
CA HIS A 164 -19.47 47.21 -27.79
C HIS A 164 -18.40 46.92 -26.73
N MET A 165 -18.78 46.87 -25.44
CA MET A 165 -17.88 46.45 -24.37
C MET A 165 -17.42 44.99 -24.57
N GLN A 166 -18.34 44.07 -24.88
CA GLN A 166 -18.00 42.67 -25.11
C GLN A 166 -17.12 42.50 -26.36
N ARG A 167 -17.43 43.21 -27.45
CA ARG A 167 -16.64 43.19 -28.69
C ARG A 167 -15.22 43.74 -28.49
N GLU A 168 -15.07 44.82 -27.75
CA GLU A 168 -13.76 45.37 -27.41
C GLU A 168 -12.93 44.39 -26.55
N LYS A 169 -13.57 43.75 -25.56
CA LYS A 169 -12.92 42.71 -24.74
C LYS A 169 -12.47 41.51 -25.59
N LEU A 170 -13.28 41.09 -26.56
CA LEU A 170 -12.94 40.00 -27.47
C LEU A 170 -11.73 40.39 -28.33
N ASN A 171 -11.74 41.57 -28.95
CA ASN A 171 -10.62 42.05 -29.76
C ASN A 171 -9.30 42.08 -28.98
N ARG A 172 -9.32 42.59 -27.74
CA ARG A 172 -8.13 42.61 -26.88
C ARG A 172 -7.64 41.20 -26.53
N TRP A 173 -8.55 40.24 -26.40
CA TRP A 173 -8.22 38.84 -26.18
C TRP A 173 -7.56 38.23 -27.42
N GLU A 174 -8.02 38.57 -28.63
CA GLU A 174 -7.38 38.11 -29.89
C GLU A 174 -5.97 38.66 -30.08
N GLU A 175 -5.73 39.88 -29.62
CA GLU A 175 -4.42 40.53 -29.68
C GLU A 175 -3.45 40.07 -28.57
N GLU A 176 -3.86 39.09 -27.74
CA GLU A 176 -3.13 38.63 -26.53
C GLU A 176 -2.76 39.77 -25.55
N ARG A 177 -3.41 40.93 -25.69
CA ARG A 177 -3.19 42.12 -24.84
C ARG A 177 -3.82 41.97 -23.45
N VAL A 178 -4.56 40.90 -23.22
CA VAL A 178 -5.12 40.55 -21.91
C VAL A 178 -4.24 39.47 -21.29
N SER A 179 -3.17 39.87 -20.60
CA SER A 179 -2.48 38.99 -19.66
C SER A 179 -3.30 38.92 -18.37
N GLY A 180 -4.14 37.89 -18.25
CA GLY A 180 -4.93 37.62 -17.05
C GLY A 180 -6.43 37.72 -17.28
N LEU A 181 -7.09 36.57 -17.31
CA LEU A 181 -8.53 36.42 -17.09
C LEU A 181 -8.84 35.92 -15.67
N PHE A 182 -7.90 36.16 -14.76
CA PHE A 182 -8.00 35.90 -13.33
C PHE A 182 -7.74 37.21 -12.59
#